data_AF-A0A9P6XPD7-F1
#
_entry.id   AF-A0A9P6XPD7-F1
#
_cell.length_a   1.000
_cell.length_b   1.000
_cell.length_c   1.000
_cell.angle_alpha   90.00
_cell.angle_beta   90.00
_cell.angle_gamma   90.00
#
_symmetry.space_group_name_H-M   'P 1'
#
loop_
_entity.id
_entity.type
_entity.pdbx_description
1 polymer ?
#
loop_
_entity_poly.entity_id
_entity_poly.type
_entity_poly.pdbx_seq_one_letter_code
_entity_poly.pdbx_strand_id
1 'polypeptide(L)'
;MTAPDYIHILKTELADTLAYYRLGDGDFIFQHDNDPKHTAKITTTYLKEEARYPMLPWPSQSPDLNPIEHMWRHLKLKLLYNGLNNKGKV
;
A
#
# COMPACT_ATOMS: atom_id res chain seq x y z
N MET A 1 -4.85 10.16 8.46
CA MET A 1 -4.69 10.07 7.00
C MET A 1 -6.05 10.14 6.36
N THR A 2 -6.24 11.07 5.43
CA THR A 2 -7.45 11.37 4.68
C THR A 2 -7.31 10.92 3.22
N ALA A 3 -8.37 11.05 2.41
CA ALA A 3 -8.29 10.75 0.98
C ALA A 3 -7.30 11.67 0.22
N PRO A 4 -7.24 12.99 0.48
CA PRO A 4 -6.18 13.84 -0.07
C PRO A 4 -4.76 13.41 0.33
N ASP A 5 -4.55 13.04 1.61
CA ASP A 5 -3.24 12.55 2.06
C ASP A 5 -2.84 11.27 1.33
N TYR A 6 -3.81 10.38 1.11
CA TYR A 6 -3.58 9.14 0.36
C TYR A 6 -3.21 9.42 -1.10
N ILE A 7 -3.93 10.32 -1.78
CA ILE A 7 -3.59 10.73 -3.16
C ILE A 7 -2.18 11.35 -3.20
N HIS A 8 -1.81 12.15 -2.21
CA HIS A 8 -0.46 12.72 -2.14
C HIS A 8 0.60 11.62 -2.08
N ILE A 9 0.43 10.62 -1.22
CA ILE A 9 1.33 9.46 -1.13
C ILE A 9 1.40 8.69 -2.45
N LEU A 10 0.28 8.51 -3.16
CA LEU A 10 0.28 7.87 -4.48
C LEU A 10 1.05 8.71 -5.53
N LYS A 11 0.90 10.03 -5.49
CA LYS A 11 1.58 10.95 -6.42
C LYS A 11 3.09 11.06 -6.16
N THR A 12 3.56 10.75 -4.95
CA THR A 12 4.98 10.80 -4.59
C THR A 12 5.56 9.39 -4.51
N GLU A 13 5.30 8.68 -3.42
CA GLU A 13 5.99 7.44 -3.05
C GLU A 13 5.76 6.30 -4.06
N LEU A 14 4.51 6.14 -4.51
CA LEU A 14 4.19 5.09 -5.48
C LEU A 14 4.79 5.42 -6.85
N ALA A 15 4.67 6.67 -7.31
CA ALA A 15 5.26 7.11 -8.58
C ALA A 15 6.78 6.91 -8.60
N ASP A 16 7.47 7.30 -7.53
CA ASP A 16 8.92 7.11 -7.37
C ASP A 16 9.29 5.63 -7.32
N THR A 17 8.48 4.80 -6.66
CA THR A 17 8.68 3.34 -6.61
C THR A 17 8.55 2.70 -8.00
N LEU A 18 7.52 3.06 -8.77
CA LEU A 18 7.32 2.56 -10.13
C LEU A 18 8.49 2.97 -11.04
N ALA A 19 8.95 4.22 -10.92
CA ALA A 19 10.11 4.72 -11.66
C ALA A 19 11.41 3.98 -11.28
N TYR A 20 11.65 3.77 -9.98
CA TYR A 20 12.82 3.06 -9.46
C TYR A 20 12.91 1.62 -10.00
N TYR A 21 11.79 0.90 -9.99
CA TYR A 21 11.71 -0.47 -10.52
C TYR A 21 11.50 -0.54 -12.03
N ARG A 22 11.35 0.60 -12.72
CA ARG A 22 11.07 0.71 -14.16
C ARG A 22 9.81 -0.05 -14.58
N LEU A 23 8.78 0.01 -13.75
CA LEU A 23 7.47 -0.59 -14.01
C LEU A 23 6.62 0.40 -14.81
N GLY A 24 6.28 0.03 -16.03
CA GLY A 24 5.40 0.79 -16.91
C GLY A 24 4.01 0.17 -17.03
N ASP A 25 3.29 0.63 -18.04
CA ASP A 25 1.96 0.14 -18.36
C ASP A 25 2.00 -1.37 -18.70
N GLY A 26 1.26 -2.17 -17.94
CA GLY A 26 1.17 -3.62 -18.10
C GLY A 26 2.15 -4.43 -17.25
N ASP A 27 3.11 -3.79 -16.57
CA ASP A 27 4.08 -4.48 -15.72
C ASP A 27 3.57 -4.74 -14.29
N PHE A 28 2.48 -4.08 -13.89
CA PHE A 28 1.91 -4.21 -12.56
C PHE A 28 0.39 -4.18 -12.57
N ILE A 29 -0.20 -4.66 -11.47
CA ILE A 29 -1.60 -4.47 -11.12
C ILE A 29 -1.62 -3.82 -9.73
N PHE A 30 -2.29 -2.68 -9.61
CA PHE A 30 -2.40 -1.95 -8.36
C PHE A 30 -3.49 -2.54 -7.47
N GLN A 31 -3.13 -2.89 -6.24
CA GLN A 31 -4.02 -3.46 -5.23
C GLN A 31 -4.11 -2.52 -4.02
N HIS A 32 -5.32 -2.23 -3.57
CA HIS A 32 -5.60 -1.61 -2.28
C HIS A 32 -6.87 -2.20 -1.66
N ASP A 33 -7.10 -1.96 -0.37
CA ASP A 33 -8.34 -2.39 0.30
C ASP A 33 -9.49 -1.39 0.10
N ASN A 34 -10.69 -1.76 0.57
CA ASN A 34 -11.90 -0.95 0.48
C ASN A 34 -12.04 0.07 1.63
N ASP A 35 -10.93 0.56 2.21
CA ASP A 35 -11.00 1.62 3.21
C ASP A 35 -11.69 2.88 2.63
N PRO A 36 -12.55 3.59 3.40
CA PRO A 36 -13.30 4.73 2.89
C PRO A 36 -12.47 5.80 2.15
N LYS A 37 -11.20 6.00 2.53
CA LYS A 37 -10.31 6.96 1.85
C LYS A 37 -9.83 6.46 0.48
N HIS A 38 -9.71 5.15 0.30
CA HIS A 38 -9.31 4.49 -0.95
C HIS A 38 -10.48 4.46 -1.95
N THR A 39 -11.70 4.28 -1.45
CA THR A 39 -12.93 4.26 -2.25
C THR A 39 -13.60 5.63 -2.41
N ALA A 40 -13.03 6.69 -1.82
CA ALA A 40 -13.55 8.04 -1.96
C ALA A 40 -13.60 8.47 -3.42
N LYS A 41 -14.59 9.31 -3.79
CA LYS A 41 -14.77 9.77 -5.17
C LYS A 41 -13.49 10.41 -5.73
N ILE A 42 -12.83 11.27 -4.95
CA ILE A 42 -11.60 11.94 -5.38
C ILE A 42 -10.47 10.94 -5.66
N THR A 43 -10.36 9.88 -4.86
CA THR A 43 -9.32 8.86 -4.99
C THR A 43 -9.58 7.97 -6.20
N THR A 44 -10.82 7.52 -6.35
CA THR A 44 -11.22 6.67 -7.49
C THR A 44 -11.16 7.43 -8.82
N THR A 45 -11.50 8.71 -8.85
CA THR A 45 -11.30 9.59 -10.03
C THR A 45 -9.82 9.72 -10.36
N TYR A 46 -8.97 10.06 -9.38
CA TYR A 46 -7.52 10.15 -9.60
C TYR A 46 -6.94 8.85 -10.18
N LEU A 47 -7.25 7.70 -9.57
CA LEU A 47 -6.73 6.40 -10.00
C LEU A 47 -7.17 6.01 -11.40
N LYS A 48 -8.42 6.32 -11.80
CA LYS A 48 -8.98 5.94 -13.09
C LYS A 48 -8.67 6.92 -14.22
N GLU A 49 -8.72 8.21 -13.96
CA GLU A 49 -8.71 9.24 -15.00
C GLU A 49 -7.32 9.87 -15.16
N GLU A 50 -6.67 10.24 -14.05
CA GLU A 50 -5.36 10.88 -14.04
C GLU A 50 -4.22 9.85 -14.10
N ALA A 51 -4.15 8.94 -13.13
CA ALA A 51 -3.06 7.97 -13.01
C ALA A 51 -3.23 6.75 -13.94
N ARG A 52 -4.49 6.38 -14.23
CA ARG A 52 -4.86 5.25 -15.09
C ARG A 52 -4.23 3.91 -14.66
N TYR A 53 -4.10 3.71 -13.36
CA TYR A 53 -3.50 2.48 -12.85
C TYR A 53 -4.42 1.26 -13.06
N PRO A 54 -3.87 0.11 -13.49
CA PRO A 54 -4.65 -1.12 -13.62
C PRO A 54 -5.02 -1.66 -12.23
N MET A 55 -6.28 -1.48 -11.82
CA MET A 55 -6.76 -1.86 -10.49
C MET A 55 -7.10 -3.34 -10.37
N LEU A 56 -6.70 -3.99 -9.29
CA LEU A 56 -7.23 -5.30 -8.88
C LEU A 56 -8.58 -5.10 -8.17
N PRO A 57 -9.67 -5.75 -8.62
CA PRO A 57 -10.93 -5.76 -7.87
C PRO A 57 -10.72 -6.37 -6.48
N TRP A 58 -11.16 -5.65 -5.44
CA TRP A 58 -10.95 -6.09 -4.05
C TRP A 58 -12.27 -6.49 -3.37
N PRO A 59 -12.41 -7.74 -2.89
CA PRO A 59 -13.57 -8.13 -2.09
C PRO A 59 -13.52 -7.46 -0.71
N SER A 60 -14.68 -6.99 -0.24
CA SER A 60 -14.81 -6.42 1.10
C SER A 60 -14.47 -7.46 2.17
N GLN A 61 -13.94 -7.00 3.31
CA GLN A 61 -13.64 -7.83 4.49
C GLN A 61 -12.70 -9.02 4.23
N SER A 62 -11.79 -8.90 3.27
CA SER A 62 -10.82 -9.95 2.94
C SER A 62 -9.37 -9.55 3.27
N PRO A 63 -9.04 -9.27 4.55
CA PRO A 63 -7.68 -8.90 4.95
C PRO A 63 -6.68 -10.04 4.73
N ASP A 64 -7.15 -11.29 4.77
CA ASP A 64 -6.38 -12.50 4.50
C ASP A 64 -5.83 -12.56 3.07
N LEU A 65 -6.52 -11.91 2.13
CA LEU A 65 -6.07 -11.84 0.74
C LEU A 65 -4.96 -10.81 0.53
N ASN A 66 -4.73 -9.88 1.49
CA ASN A 66 -3.77 -8.79 1.30
C ASN A 66 -2.35 -9.24 1.65
N PRO A 67 -1.42 -9.39 0.68
CA PRO A 67 -0.08 -9.88 0.95
C PRO A 67 0.71 -9.01 1.93
N ILE A 68 0.35 -7.72 2.06
CA ILE A 68 1.01 -6.80 2.99
C ILE A 68 0.81 -7.21 4.45
N GLU A 69 -0.30 -7.87 4.79
CA GLU A 69 -0.57 -8.32 6.16
C GLU A 69 0.45 -9.37 6.61
N HIS A 70 0.87 -10.25 5.69
CA HIS A 70 1.94 -11.20 5.95
C HIS A 70 3.28 -10.48 6.17
N MET A 71 3.59 -9.46 5.36
CA MET A 71 4.80 -8.65 5.55
C MET A 71 4.79 -7.92 6.90
N TRP A 72 3.66 -7.32 7.29
CA TRP A 72 3.52 -6.66 8.59
C TRP A 72 3.71 -7.63 9.75
N ARG A 73 3.17 -8.84 9.66
CA ARG A 73 3.39 -9.89 10.65
C ARG A 73 4.88 -10.21 10.77
N HIS A 74 5.58 -10.43 9.66
CA HIS A 74 7.02 -10.69 9.67
C HIS A 74 7.82 -9.52 10.26
N LEU A 75 7.47 -8.28 9.92
CA LEU A 75 8.13 -7.09 10.46
C LEU A 75 7.94 -7.00 11.98
N LYS A 76 6.71 -7.19 12.49
CA LYS A 76 6.41 -7.19 13.93
C LYS A 76 7.23 -8.24 14.68
N LEU A 77 7.36 -9.46 14.14
CA LEU A 77 8.18 -10.52 14.74
C LEU A 77 9.67 -10.13 14.81
N LYS A 78 10.21 -9.54 13.75
CA LYS A 78 11.61 -9.08 13.74
C LYS A 78 11.84 -7.94 14.74
N LEU A 79 10.90 -6.98 14.84
CA LEU A 79 10.98 -5.89 15.82
C LEU A 79 10.93 -6.42 17.25
N LEU A 80 10.06 -7.39 17.53
CA LEU A 80 9.98 -8.04 18.85
C LEU A 80 11.27 -8.78 19.20
N TYR A 81 11.81 -9.56 18.26
CA TYR A 81 13.08 -10.27 18.46
C TYR A 81 14.23 -9.31 18.75
N ASN A 82 14.37 -8.22 17.98
CA ASN A 82 15.41 -7.22 18.19
C ASN A 82 15.21 -6.45 19.52
N GLY A 83 13.96 -6.15 19.88
CA GLY A 83 13.62 -5.51 21.16
C GLY A 83 13.97 -6.38 22.36
N LEU A 84 13.78 -7.70 22.27
CA LEU A 84 14.17 -8.66 23.31
C LEU A 84 15.70 -8.76 23.44
N ASN A 85 16.43 -8.79 22.32
CA ASN A 85 17.90 -8.85 22.33
C ASN A 85 18.57 -7.57 22.85
N ASN A 86 17.90 -6.42 22.74
CA ASN A 86 18.42 -5.15 23.26
C ASN A 86 18.12 -4.93 24.75
N LYS A 87 17.19 -5.69 25.36
CA LYS A 87 16.91 -5.62 26.80
C LYS A 87 17.99 -6.24 27.70
N GLY A 88 18.97 -6.94 27.12
CA GLY A 88 20.14 -7.45 27.83
C GLY A 88 21.40 -6.58 27.70
N LYS A 89 21.29 -5.37 27.12
CA LYS A 89 22.41 -4.44 26.87
C LYS A 89 22.26 -3.07 27.55
N VAL A 90 21.47 -2.99 28.63
CA VAL A 90 21.35 -1.80 29.47
C VAL A 90 22.05 -2.04 30.80
#